data_AF-A0A4Y2H1E0-F1
#
_entry.id   AF-A0A4Y2H1E0-F1
#
_cell.length_a   1.000
_cell.length_b   1.000
_cell.length_c   1.000
_cell.angle_alpha   90.00
_cell.angle_beta   90.00
_cell.angle_gamma   90.00
#
_symmetry.space_group_name_H-M   'P 1'
#
loop_
_entity.id
_entity.type
_entity.pdbx_description
1 polymer ?
#
loop_
_entity_poly.entity_id
_entity_poly.type
_entity_poly.pdbx_seq_one_letter_code
_entity_poly.pdbx_strand_id
1 'polypeptide(L)'
;RKFHHRIYVADITDPCILGLDFLQKFNFTVDLEKNEIRTGGEEIPLFSASVQHSKSCSVLAKKRTIIPARSECLIQGVPEVPGQFRYAVTNFPSQVSQKGVLVAATLVDLEMEAIPVRVLNLNNKPKILDKGDVIAICDPVVDIAVRPQEFSGAQHLQSTLENLQILNEEQRTAVKKLLNEFQDLFSTCDADVGRCNMTQHRINTGDHPPIKQYPRRLPLARKEEAEHLVQEMVDNGIIEESSGPWASPIVLVKKKDGSTRFCVDYRKLNEITKKDSYPLPRIDGTLDALNGSQWFMTLDLKSGYWQVEVRPEDREKTAFTTGQGLWQFKVMPFGLCNAPATFERLMETVLRGLSSEVCLVYLDDIIIVGRTFEEHLSNLRKVFQRLQNANLKLSPKKCRFFQKEVTYLGHVISAEGVKTDPGKIKAVVDWPRPETIHDLRSFLGLCTYYRRF
;
A
#
# COMPACT_ATOMS: atom_id res chain seq x y z
N ARG A 1 4.57 -25.75 15.40
CA ARG A 1 3.13 -25.37 15.47
C ARG A 1 3.02 -23.95 14.91
N LYS A 2 2.41 -23.77 13.72
CA LYS A 2 2.19 -22.46 13.11
C LYS A 2 1.01 -21.77 13.80
N PHE A 3 1.25 -20.64 14.46
CA PHE A 3 0.17 -19.81 14.98
C PHE A 3 -0.47 -19.05 13.82
N HIS A 4 -1.75 -19.34 13.54
CA HIS A 4 -2.57 -18.51 12.68
C HIS A 4 -3.23 -17.45 13.57
N HIS A 5 -2.96 -16.17 13.30
CA HIS A 5 -3.78 -15.09 13.85
C HIS A 5 -4.94 -14.85 12.89
N ARG A 6 -6.17 -15.11 13.35
CA ARG A 6 -7.37 -14.55 12.73
C ARG A 6 -7.61 -13.19 13.38
N ILE A 7 -7.43 -12.13 12.62
CA ILE A 7 -7.79 -10.78 13.04
C ILE A 7 -9.24 -10.58 12.60
N TYR A 8 -10.12 -10.32 13.57
CA TYR A 8 -11.46 -9.84 13.30
C TYR A 8 -11.43 -8.33 13.50
N VAL A 9 -11.74 -7.58 12.45
CA VAL A 9 -11.99 -6.14 12.56
C VAL A 9 -13.45 -6.00 12.93
N ALA A 10 -13.71 -5.61 14.17
CA ALA A 10 -15.01 -5.17 14.65
C ALA A 10 -14.85 -3.73 15.14
N ASP A 11 -15.94 -2.95 15.12
CA ASP A 11 -16.00 -1.67 15.82
C ASP A 11 -16.01 -1.94 17.33
N ILE A 12 -14.82 -2.14 17.88
CA ILE A 12 -14.63 -2.43 19.30
C ILE A 12 -14.39 -1.08 19.99
N THR A 13 -15.35 -0.64 20.79
CA THR A 13 -15.22 0.49 21.73
C THR A 13 -14.72 0.01 23.09
N ASP A 14 -13.71 -0.87 23.12
CA ASP A 14 -13.11 -1.37 24.35
C ASP A 14 -11.77 -0.69 24.62
N PRO A 15 -11.51 -0.22 25.86
CA PRO A 15 -10.22 0.33 26.25
C PRO A 15 -9.16 -0.77 26.21
N CYS A 16 -8.07 -0.53 25.48
CA CYS A 16 -6.95 -1.46 25.34
C CYS A 16 -5.63 -0.83 25.81
N ILE A 17 -4.73 -1.65 26.36
CA ILE A 17 -3.35 -1.23 26.64
C ILE A 17 -2.50 -1.60 25.43
N LEU A 18 -1.92 -0.61 24.77
CA LEU A 18 -0.96 -0.82 23.70
C LEU A 18 0.44 -0.98 24.30
N GLY A 19 1.04 -2.14 24.09
CA GLY A 19 2.42 -2.42 24.48
C GLY A 19 3.44 -1.72 23.58
N LEU A 20 4.66 -1.54 24.11
CA LEU A 20 5.79 -0.96 23.37
C LEU A 20 6.13 -1.76 22.11
N ASP A 21 5.95 -3.07 22.13
CA ASP A 21 6.12 -3.98 21.00
C ASP A 21 5.13 -3.69 19.87
N PHE A 22 3.87 -3.41 20.20
CA PHE A 22 2.85 -2.99 19.25
C PHE A 22 3.22 -1.63 18.65
N LEU A 23 3.57 -0.65 19.49
CA LEU A 23 3.93 0.69 19.05
C LEU A 23 5.14 0.67 18.10
N GLN A 24 6.17 -0.13 18.41
CA GLN A 24 7.33 -0.31 17.54
C GLN A 24 6.98 -0.97 16.21
N LYS A 25 6.16 -2.04 16.24
CA LYS A 25 5.77 -2.77 15.03
C LYS A 25 5.03 -1.89 14.01
N PHE A 26 4.28 -0.91 14.49
CA PHE A 26 3.45 -0.03 13.66
C PHE A 26 4.01 1.41 13.55
N ASN A 27 5.29 1.62 13.87
CA ASN A 27 6.00 2.90 13.72
C ASN A 27 5.35 4.08 14.46
N PHE A 28 4.81 3.84 15.65
CA PHE A 28 4.34 4.91 16.53
C PHE A 28 5.54 5.64 17.13
N THR A 29 5.50 6.97 17.15
CA THR A 29 6.49 7.83 17.80
C THR A 29 5.84 8.53 18.97
N VAL A 30 6.38 8.37 20.18
CA VAL A 30 5.85 9.07 21.37
C VAL A 30 6.69 10.32 21.61
N ASP A 31 6.08 11.49 21.45
CA ASP A 31 6.69 12.79 21.73
C ASP A 31 6.20 13.28 23.09
N LEU A 32 6.98 13.00 24.13
CA LEU A 32 6.64 13.33 25.52
C LEU A 32 6.76 14.83 25.82
N GLU A 33 7.51 15.58 25.01
CA GLU A 33 7.68 17.03 25.20
C GLU A 33 6.43 17.78 24.74
N LYS A 34 5.85 17.35 23.62
CA LYS A 34 4.56 17.85 23.13
C LYS A 34 3.35 17.11 23.69
N ASN A 35 3.59 16.05 24.45
CA ASN A 35 2.57 15.18 25.02
C ASN A 35 1.63 14.64 23.93
N GLU A 36 2.21 13.99 22.92
CA GLU A 36 1.51 13.44 21.76
C GLU A 36 2.12 12.12 21.27
N ILE A 37 1.32 11.33 20.55
CA ILE A 37 1.73 10.13 19.83
C ILE A 37 1.58 10.38 18.34
N ARG A 38 2.61 10.15 17.53
CA ARG A 38 2.55 10.25 16.07
C ARG A 38 2.49 8.89 15.44
N THR A 39 1.53 8.67 14.55
CA THR A 39 1.43 7.45 13.75
C THR A 39 0.77 7.77 12.41
N GLY A 40 1.26 7.20 11.31
CA GLY A 40 0.61 7.36 10.00
C GLY A 40 0.44 8.82 9.50
N GLY A 41 1.17 9.79 10.06
CA GLY A 41 1.01 11.22 9.75
C GLY A 41 -0.02 11.96 10.61
N GLU A 42 -0.67 11.30 11.56
CA GLU A 42 -1.58 11.89 12.52
C GLU A 42 -0.89 12.17 13.87
N GLU A 43 -1.24 13.30 14.48
CA GLU A 43 -0.79 13.70 15.82
C GLU A 43 -1.92 13.42 16.84
N ILE A 44 -1.63 12.42 17.65
CA ILE A 44 -2.24 11.86 18.87
C ILE A 44 -2.11 12.63 20.18
N PRO A 45 -2.83 13.72 20.50
CA PRO A 45 -2.63 14.38 21.80
C PRO A 45 -2.85 13.38 22.95
N LEU A 46 -1.84 13.24 23.81
CA LEU A 46 -1.90 12.43 25.01
C LEU A 46 -2.65 13.22 26.08
N PHE A 47 -3.83 12.75 26.47
CA PHE A 47 -4.56 13.39 27.55
C PHE A 47 -4.09 12.83 28.89
N SER A 48 -3.47 13.69 29.71
CA SER A 48 -3.40 13.43 31.14
C SER A 48 -4.79 13.67 31.72
N ALA A 49 -5.42 12.66 32.32
CA ALA A 49 -6.65 12.85 33.05
C ALA A 49 -6.46 13.99 34.06
N SER A 50 -7.18 15.10 33.88
CA SER A 50 -7.14 16.21 34.81
C SER A 50 -7.67 15.74 36.17
N VAL A 51 -6.93 16.07 37.23
CA VAL A 51 -7.02 15.66 38.64
C VAL A 51 -8.41 15.89 39.31
N GLN A 52 -9.41 16.40 38.59
CA GLN A 52 -10.69 16.82 39.17
C GLN A 52 -11.76 15.72 39.26
N HIS A 53 -11.50 14.49 38.78
CA HIS A 53 -12.47 13.37 38.88
C HIS A 53 -11.91 12.05 39.44
N SER A 54 -10.64 11.95 39.79
CA SER A 54 -10.02 10.69 40.25
C SER A 54 -9.99 10.60 41.77
N LYS A 55 -11.01 10.03 42.41
CA LYS A 55 -10.81 9.45 43.75
C LYS A 55 -10.09 8.12 43.54
N SER A 56 -8.77 8.10 43.72
CA SER A 56 -7.98 6.87 43.71
C SER A 56 -8.41 5.93 44.84
N CYS A 57 -8.43 4.61 44.60
CA CYS A 57 -8.79 3.61 45.61
C CYS A 57 -7.55 2.81 46.04
N SER A 58 -7.32 2.60 47.34
CA SER A 58 -6.26 1.69 47.79
C SER A 58 -6.67 0.23 47.58
N VAL A 59 -5.69 -0.64 47.32
CA VAL A 59 -5.86 -2.10 47.28
C VAL A 59 -5.11 -2.68 48.47
N LEU A 60 -5.82 -3.47 49.29
CA LEU A 60 -5.31 -4.08 50.52
C LEU A 60 -4.99 -5.55 50.32
N ALA A 61 -3.91 -6.06 50.93
CA ALA A 61 -3.56 -7.47 50.88
C ALA A 61 -4.66 -8.35 51.50
N LYS A 62 -5.20 -9.30 50.73
CA LYS A 62 -6.27 -10.22 51.17
C LYS A 62 -5.80 -11.18 52.28
N LYS A 63 -4.51 -11.51 52.29
CA LYS A 63 -3.88 -12.41 53.27
C LYS A 63 -2.40 -12.06 53.48
N ARG A 64 -1.85 -12.51 54.61
CA ARG A 64 -0.42 -12.41 54.88
C ARG A 64 0.38 -13.10 53.77
N THR A 65 1.28 -12.36 53.15
CA THR A 65 2.05 -12.82 51.99
C THR A 65 3.52 -12.44 52.16
N ILE A 66 4.42 -13.38 51.88
CA ILE A 66 5.86 -13.14 51.88
C ILE A 66 6.28 -12.98 50.43
N ILE A 67 6.87 -11.84 50.09
CA ILE A 67 7.48 -11.59 48.78
C ILE A 67 8.97 -11.93 48.92
N PRO A 68 9.47 -13.03 48.32
CA PRO A 68 10.87 -13.41 48.44
C PRO A 68 11.82 -12.32 47.92
N ALA A 69 13.05 -12.30 48.43
CA ALA A 69 14.09 -11.38 47.94
C ALA A 69 14.34 -11.61 46.44
N ARG A 70 14.60 -10.55 45.67
CA ARG A 70 14.94 -10.61 44.24
C ARG A 70 13.95 -11.43 43.38
N SER A 71 12.66 -11.36 43.70
CA SER A 71 11.66 -12.18 43.04
C SER A 71 10.40 -11.39 42.70
N GLU A 72 9.67 -11.93 41.75
CA GLU A 72 8.35 -11.47 41.36
C GLU A 72 7.28 -12.40 41.95
N CYS A 73 6.18 -11.82 42.44
CA CYS A 73 5.06 -12.55 43.01
C CYS A 73 3.74 -11.88 42.64
N LEU A 74 2.68 -12.68 42.55
CA LEU A 74 1.31 -12.21 42.36
C LEU A 74 0.59 -12.25 43.71
N ILE A 75 0.12 -11.10 44.17
CA ILE A 75 -0.55 -10.94 45.46
C ILE A 75 -2.02 -10.69 45.23
N GLN A 76 -2.87 -11.34 46.03
CA GLN A 76 -4.32 -11.10 45.98
C GLN A 76 -4.66 -9.88 46.83
N GLY A 77 -5.23 -8.88 46.19
CA GLY A 77 -5.72 -7.66 46.79
C GLY A 77 -7.25 -7.60 46.88
N VAL A 78 -7.75 -6.73 47.75
CA VAL A 78 -9.16 -6.32 47.81
C VAL A 78 -9.23 -4.78 47.82
N PRO A 79 -10.16 -4.16 47.08
CA PRO A 79 -10.28 -2.71 47.07
C PRO A 79 -10.79 -2.23 48.43
N GLU A 80 -10.21 -1.14 48.95
CA GLU A 80 -10.59 -0.55 50.24
C GLU A 80 -12.03 0.00 50.21
N VAL A 81 -12.46 0.54 49.07
CA VAL A 81 -13.84 1.02 48.84
C VAL A 81 -14.40 0.36 47.58
N PRO A 82 -15.21 -0.71 47.71
CA PRO A 82 -15.85 -1.36 46.57
C PRO A 82 -16.84 -0.43 45.85
N GLY A 83 -16.97 -0.56 44.52
CA GLY A 83 -18.05 0.07 43.75
C GLY A 83 -17.82 1.51 43.28
N GLN A 84 -16.59 2.02 43.35
CA GLN A 84 -16.26 3.39 42.92
C GLN A 84 -16.11 3.53 41.39
N PHE A 85 -15.58 2.49 40.73
CA PHE A 85 -15.42 2.34 39.28
C PHE A 85 -15.21 0.86 38.96
N ARG A 86 -15.50 0.42 37.72
CA ARG A 86 -15.39 -0.99 37.31
C ARG A 86 -13.95 -1.38 36.96
N TYR A 87 -13.26 -0.57 36.16
CA TYR A 87 -11.89 -0.85 35.72
C TYR A 87 -10.91 0.18 36.23
N ALA A 88 -9.72 -0.28 36.63
CA ALA A 88 -8.67 0.56 37.19
C ALA A 88 -7.28 0.11 36.76
N VAL A 89 -6.31 1.02 36.79
CA VAL A 89 -4.90 0.66 36.65
C VAL A 89 -4.25 0.65 38.04
N THR A 90 -3.64 -0.47 38.41
CA THR A 90 -2.86 -0.56 39.66
C THR A 90 -1.55 0.20 39.50
N ASN A 91 -1.31 1.20 40.32
CA ASN A 91 -0.05 1.91 40.46
C ASN A 91 0.46 1.80 41.90
N PHE A 92 1.72 2.10 42.15
CA PHE A 92 2.23 2.13 43.52
C PHE A 92 1.96 3.50 44.17
N PRO A 93 1.56 3.58 45.46
CA PRO A 93 1.52 4.85 46.16
C PRO A 93 2.89 5.53 46.09
N SER A 94 2.98 6.66 45.39
CA SER A 94 4.18 7.50 45.36
C SER A 94 4.60 7.95 46.78
N GLN A 95 3.64 7.96 47.71
CA GLN A 95 3.83 8.33 49.13
C GLN A 95 4.23 7.16 50.04
N VAL A 96 4.21 5.90 49.56
CA VAL A 96 4.56 4.69 50.33
C VAL A 96 5.60 3.85 49.59
N SER A 97 6.50 4.48 48.82
CA SER A 97 7.68 3.81 48.24
C SER A 97 8.60 3.30 49.36
N GLN A 98 8.27 2.15 49.95
CA GLN A 98 9.19 1.39 50.77
C GLN A 98 10.29 0.89 49.83
N LYS A 99 11.46 1.54 49.90
CA LYS A 99 12.64 1.31 49.06
C LYS A 99 12.77 -0.17 48.66
N GLY A 100 12.64 -0.45 47.36
CA GLY A 100 12.96 -1.74 46.76
C GLY A 100 11.81 -2.71 46.52
N VAL A 101 10.54 -2.30 46.55
CA VAL A 101 9.41 -3.12 46.03
C VAL A 101 8.67 -2.31 44.96
N LEU A 102 8.45 -2.90 43.78
CA LEU A 102 7.75 -2.30 42.65
C LEU A 102 6.44 -3.03 42.38
N VAL A 103 5.43 -2.31 41.88
CA VAL A 103 4.16 -2.90 41.42
C VAL A 103 3.97 -2.59 39.95
N ALA A 104 3.58 -3.60 39.20
CA ALA A 104 3.37 -3.45 37.77
C ALA A 104 2.03 -2.73 37.50
N ALA A 105 2.06 -1.77 36.58
CA ALA A 105 0.86 -1.17 36.02
C ALA A 105 0.00 -2.25 35.34
N THR A 106 -1.14 -2.58 35.92
CA THR A 106 -2.02 -3.66 35.46
C THR A 106 -3.46 -3.18 35.44
N LEU A 107 -4.18 -3.43 34.35
CA LEU A 107 -5.62 -3.21 34.28
C LEU A 107 -6.35 -4.28 35.10
N VAL A 108 -7.18 -3.85 36.03
CA VAL A 108 -7.90 -4.74 36.95
C VAL A 108 -9.39 -4.40 36.96
N ASP A 109 -10.21 -5.45 37.07
CA ASP A 109 -11.65 -5.34 37.30
C ASP A 109 -11.91 -5.37 38.81
N LEU A 110 -12.45 -4.26 39.34
CA LEU A 110 -12.70 -4.09 40.77
C LEU A 110 -13.96 -4.81 41.26
N GLU A 111 -14.78 -5.37 40.36
CA GLU A 111 -15.92 -6.21 40.73
C GLU A 111 -15.51 -7.64 41.10
N MET A 112 -14.25 -8.03 40.85
CA MET A 112 -13.72 -9.34 41.22
C MET A 112 -13.52 -9.47 42.74
N GLU A 113 -13.82 -10.65 43.30
CA GLU A 113 -13.60 -10.96 44.74
C GLU A 113 -12.13 -10.89 45.20
N ALA A 114 -11.19 -10.93 44.26
CA ALA A 114 -9.76 -10.74 44.51
C ALA A 114 -9.09 -10.16 43.26
N ILE A 115 -8.39 -9.06 43.45
CA ILE A 115 -7.64 -8.37 42.40
C ILE A 115 -6.20 -8.90 42.39
N PRO A 116 -5.67 -9.36 41.24
CA PRO A 116 -4.28 -9.75 41.15
C PRO A 116 -3.37 -8.51 41.07
N VAL A 117 -2.46 -8.36 42.02
CA VAL A 117 -1.44 -7.30 42.04
C VAL A 117 -0.08 -7.93 41.83
N ARG A 118 0.58 -7.59 40.73
CA ARG A 118 1.91 -8.12 40.39
C ARG A 118 3.00 -7.25 41.01
N VAL A 119 3.81 -7.87 41.87
CA VAL A 119 4.80 -7.19 42.72
C VAL A 119 6.19 -7.76 42.48
N LEU A 120 7.18 -6.88 42.36
CA LEU A 120 8.60 -7.22 42.21
C LEU A 120 9.40 -6.70 43.42
N ASN A 121 10.01 -7.62 44.18
CA ASN A 121 10.89 -7.27 45.29
C ASN A 121 12.34 -7.20 44.81
N LEU A 122 12.88 -5.99 44.74
CA LEU A 122 14.28 -5.70 44.38
C LEU A 122 15.24 -5.80 45.58
N ASN A 123 14.73 -5.94 46.80
CA ASN A 123 15.57 -6.04 47.98
C ASN A 123 16.24 -7.42 48.11
N ASN A 124 17.38 -7.44 48.79
CA ASN A 124 18.10 -8.67 49.16
C ASN A 124 17.47 -9.39 50.38
N LYS A 125 16.31 -8.94 50.88
CA LYS A 125 15.59 -9.54 51.99
C LYS A 125 14.11 -9.74 51.60
N PRO A 126 13.46 -10.81 52.08
CA PRO A 126 12.04 -11.00 51.84
C PRO A 126 11.24 -9.88 52.50
N LYS A 127 10.15 -9.47 51.85
CA LYS A 127 9.20 -8.50 52.37
C LYS A 127 7.95 -9.22 52.85
N ILE A 128 7.56 -9.00 54.09
CA ILE A 128 6.31 -9.53 54.65
C ILE A 128 5.27 -8.44 54.52
N LEU A 129 4.12 -8.80 53.94
CA LEU A 129 2.90 -8.01 53.92
C LEU A 129 1.89 -8.74 54.77
N ASP A 130 1.32 -8.06 55.76
CA ASP A 130 0.24 -8.58 56.58
C ASP A 130 -1.12 -8.33 55.92
N LYS A 131 -2.14 -9.06 56.36
CA LYS A 131 -3.50 -8.88 55.84
C LYS A 131 -3.97 -7.46 56.15
N GLY A 132 -4.45 -6.74 55.14
CA GLY A 132 -4.88 -5.35 55.27
C GLY A 132 -3.82 -4.31 54.90
N ASP A 133 -2.58 -4.71 54.61
CA ASP A 133 -1.55 -3.77 54.14
C ASP A 133 -1.90 -3.23 52.75
N VAL A 134 -1.66 -1.95 52.51
CA VAL A 134 -1.83 -1.33 51.18
C VAL A 134 -0.75 -1.88 50.24
N ILE A 135 -1.17 -2.53 49.15
CA ILE A 135 -0.28 -3.13 48.15
C ILE A 135 -0.29 -2.40 46.80
N ALA A 136 -1.33 -1.62 46.50
CA ALA A 136 -1.39 -0.78 45.31
C ALA A 136 -2.39 0.38 45.53
N ILE A 137 -2.29 1.41 44.70
CA ILE A 137 -3.35 2.40 44.46
C ILE A 137 -3.94 2.13 43.08
N CYS A 138 -5.25 2.18 42.96
CA CYS A 138 -5.97 2.06 41.71
C CYS A 138 -6.42 3.43 41.24
N ASP A 139 -5.96 3.82 40.05
CA ASP A 139 -6.44 4.99 39.35
C ASP A 139 -7.57 4.58 38.39
N PRO A 140 -8.72 5.28 38.40
CA PRO A 140 -9.84 4.96 37.52
C PRO A 140 -9.44 5.13 36.06
N VAL A 141 -9.87 4.20 35.21
CA VAL A 141 -9.83 4.41 33.76
C VAL A 141 -10.95 5.37 33.41
N VAL A 142 -10.59 6.60 33.04
CA VAL A 142 -11.57 7.61 32.61
C VAL A 142 -11.99 7.29 31.19
N ASP A 143 -13.28 7.08 30.99
CA ASP A 143 -13.88 6.80 29.68
C ASP A 143 -13.90 8.09 28.85
N ILE A 144 -12.77 8.42 28.21
CA ILE A 144 -12.70 9.56 27.28
C ILE A 144 -13.03 9.03 25.88
N ALA A 145 -14.33 8.88 25.61
CA ALA A 145 -14.84 8.72 24.25
C ALA A 145 -14.70 10.05 23.48
N VAL A 146 -13.48 10.44 23.11
CA VAL A 146 -13.34 11.21 21.86
C VAL A 146 -13.57 10.18 20.77
N ARG A 147 -14.79 10.13 20.22
CA ARG A 147 -15.00 9.48 18.93
C ARG A 147 -13.95 10.07 17.99
N PRO A 148 -13.00 9.29 17.46
CA PRO A 148 -12.32 9.74 16.27
C PRO A 148 -13.45 10.10 15.29
N GLN A 149 -13.34 11.23 14.60
CA GLN A 149 -14.14 11.38 13.37
C GLN A 149 -13.99 10.06 12.61
N GLU A 150 -15.12 9.50 12.18
CA GLU A 150 -15.19 8.22 11.47
C GLU A 150 -13.91 8.00 10.69
N PHE A 151 -13.14 6.95 11.02
CA PHE A 151 -12.00 6.54 10.21
C PHE A 151 -12.56 6.20 8.83
N SER A 152 -12.65 7.21 7.95
CA SER A 152 -13.04 7.00 6.58
C SER A 152 -11.91 6.17 5.99
N GLY A 153 -12.23 5.01 5.42
CA GLY A 153 -11.29 4.11 4.74
C GLY A 153 -10.54 4.73 3.54
N ALA A 154 -10.49 6.06 3.43
CA ALA A 154 -9.94 6.85 2.34
C ALA A 154 -8.57 7.48 2.64
N GLN A 155 -7.82 7.03 3.67
CA GLN A 155 -6.46 7.54 3.92
C GLN A 155 -5.52 7.32 2.71
N HIS A 156 -5.68 6.23 1.93
CA HIS A 156 -4.91 6.03 0.69
C HIS A 156 -5.32 6.98 -0.45
N LEU A 157 -6.51 7.60 -0.36
CA LEU A 157 -7.04 8.54 -1.34
C LEU A 157 -6.80 10.02 -0.96
N GLN A 158 -6.31 10.34 0.24
CA GLN A 158 -6.04 11.74 0.65
C GLN A 158 -5.12 12.48 -0.34
N SER A 159 -4.04 11.85 -0.79
CA SER A 159 -3.14 12.39 -1.82
C SER A 159 -3.83 12.66 -3.17
N THR A 160 -4.95 12.00 -3.43
CA THR A 160 -5.76 12.17 -4.64
C THR A 160 -6.69 13.39 -4.51
N LEU A 161 -7.16 13.68 -3.29
CA LEU A 161 -8.06 14.78 -2.98
C LEU A 161 -7.37 16.15 -2.96
N GLU A 162 -6.07 16.19 -2.66
CA GLU A 162 -5.26 17.42 -2.67
C GLU A 162 -5.16 18.06 -4.08
N ASN A 163 -5.35 17.27 -5.14
CA ASN A 163 -5.26 17.71 -6.54
C ASN A 163 -6.56 18.31 -7.12
N LEU A 164 -7.60 18.52 -6.30
CA LEU A 164 -8.92 19.03 -6.74
C LEU A 164 -9.06 20.57 -6.60
N GLN A 165 -7.95 21.31 -6.58
CA GLN A 165 -7.96 22.74 -6.27
C GLN A 165 -8.81 23.59 -7.24
N ILE A 166 -8.91 23.16 -8.51
CA ILE A 166 -9.66 23.84 -9.57
C ILE A 166 -11.19 23.73 -9.37
N LEU A 167 -11.65 22.72 -8.62
CA LEU A 167 -13.07 22.47 -8.40
C LEU A 167 -13.63 23.35 -7.28
N ASN A 168 -14.91 23.72 -7.39
CA ASN A 168 -15.66 24.34 -6.29
C ASN A 168 -16.08 23.31 -5.23
N GLU A 169 -16.61 23.74 -4.09
CA GLU A 169 -16.93 22.85 -2.96
C GLU A 169 -18.03 21.81 -3.27
N GLU A 170 -19.05 22.17 -4.06
CA GLU A 170 -20.09 21.23 -4.48
C GLU A 170 -19.51 20.12 -5.37
N GLN A 171 -18.69 20.52 -6.34
CA GLN A 171 -17.97 19.61 -7.24
C GLN A 171 -17.04 18.70 -6.44
N ARG A 172 -16.21 19.25 -5.53
CA ARG A 172 -15.32 18.45 -4.66
C ARG A 172 -16.10 17.43 -3.85
N THR A 173 -17.26 17.81 -3.32
CA THR A 173 -18.13 16.90 -2.55
C THR A 173 -18.66 15.75 -3.42
N ALA A 174 -19.10 16.05 -4.64
CA ALA A 174 -19.56 15.05 -5.60
C ALA A 174 -18.43 14.06 -5.99
N VAL A 175 -17.22 14.57 -6.20
CA VAL A 175 -16.03 13.75 -6.50
C VAL A 175 -15.66 12.87 -5.32
N LYS A 176 -15.57 13.43 -4.11
CA LYS A 176 -15.29 12.66 -2.88
C LYS A 176 -16.29 11.52 -2.69
N LYS A 177 -17.58 11.79 -2.91
CA LYS A 177 -18.62 10.77 -2.84
C LYS A 177 -18.37 9.63 -3.83
N LEU A 178 -18.04 9.95 -5.08
CA LEU A 178 -17.73 8.95 -6.10
C LEU A 178 -16.45 8.15 -5.77
N LEU A 179 -15.37 8.82 -5.34
CA LEU A 179 -14.13 8.15 -4.97
C LEU A 179 -14.31 7.21 -3.79
N ASN A 180 -15.11 7.59 -2.79
CA ASN A 180 -15.45 6.74 -1.65
C ASN A 180 -16.30 5.54 -2.09
N GLU A 181 -17.26 5.73 -2.99
CA GLU A 181 -18.06 4.64 -3.55
C GLU A 181 -17.20 3.59 -4.27
N PHE A 182 -16.15 4.04 -4.95
CA PHE A 182 -15.21 3.17 -5.68
C PHE A 182 -13.86 3.00 -4.95
N GLN A 183 -13.81 3.14 -3.62
CA GLN A 183 -12.55 3.10 -2.86
C GLN A 183 -11.77 1.79 -3.06
N ASP A 184 -12.48 0.67 -3.25
CA ASP A 184 -11.90 -0.65 -3.47
C ASP A 184 -11.22 -0.79 -4.84
N LEU A 185 -11.52 0.10 -5.79
CA LEU A 185 -10.84 0.14 -7.09
C LEU A 185 -9.39 0.61 -6.95
N PHE A 186 -9.08 1.32 -5.88
CA PHE A 186 -7.78 1.91 -5.66
C PHE A 186 -6.89 0.97 -4.84
N SER A 187 -5.65 0.83 -5.28
CA SER A 187 -4.65 0.04 -4.58
C SER A 187 -4.30 0.70 -3.25
N THR A 188 -4.39 -0.07 -2.16
CA THR A 188 -4.09 0.39 -0.79
C THR A 188 -2.60 0.31 -0.44
N CYS A 189 -1.86 -0.62 -1.05
CA CYS A 189 -0.43 -0.82 -0.84
C CYS A 189 0.25 -1.45 -2.08
N ASP A 190 1.57 -1.61 -2.05
CA ASP A 190 2.30 -2.20 -3.19
C ASP A 190 1.93 -3.68 -3.46
N ALA A 191 1.47 -4.39 -2.43
CA ALA A 191 0.99 -5.77 -2.53
C ALA A 191 -0.46 -5.89 -3.04
N ASP A 192 -1.27 -4.83 -2.94
CA ASP A 192 -2.66 -4.79 -3.43
C ASP A 192 -2.68 -4.57 -4.94
N VAL A 193 -2.26 -5.61 -5.65
CA VAL A 193 -2.29 -5.71 -7.11
C VAL A 193 -3.50 -6.56 -7.47
N GLY A 194 -4.43 -5.98 -8.23
CA GLY A 194 -5.65 -6.66 -8.67
C GLY A 194 -5.36 -7.94 -9.48
N ARG A 195 -6.37 -8.78 -9.65
CA ARG A 195 -6.27 -9.99 -10.49
C ARG A 195 -7.41 -9.99 -11.48
N CYS A 196 -7.08 -9.58 -12.71
CA CYS A 196 -8.05 -9.51 -13.77
C CYS A 196 -8.63 -10.91 -14.03
N ASN A 197 -9.96 -10.98 -14.08
CA ASN A 197 -10.71 -12.21 -14.28
C ASN A 197 -11.11 -12.45 -15.74
N MET A 198 -10.75 -11.55 -16.66
CA MET A 198 -11.25 -11.59 -18.06
C MET A 198 -10.30 -12.27 -19.04
N THR A 199 -9.00 -12.32 -18.77
CA THR A 199 -8.01 -12.86 -19.70
C THR A 199 -6.77 -13.40 -18.99
N GLN A 200 -6.04 -14.25 -19.72
CA GLN A 200 -4.75 -14.76 -19.29
C GLN A 200 -3.74 -14.59 -20.43
N HIS A 201 -2.52 -14.22 -20.08
CA HIS A 201 -1.42 -14.13 -21.01
C HIS A 201 -0.95 -15.51 -21.46
N ARG A 202 -0.69 -15.65 -22.76
CA ARG A 202 -0.25 -16.90 -23.40
C ARG A 202 1.10 -16.69 -24.08
N ILE A 203 1.96 -17.70 -23.98
CA ILE A 203 3.31 -17.67 -24.54
C ILE A 203 3.46 -18.84 -25.52
N ASN A 204 3.12 -18.61 -26.79
CA ASN A 204 3.15 -19.64 -27.82
C ASN A 204 4.54 -19.74 -28.47
N THR A 205 5.31 -20.75 -28.07
CA THR A 205 6.64 -21.07 -28.62
C THR A 205 6.60 -22.17 -29.70
N GLY A 206 5.41 -22.63 -30.11
CA GLY A 206 5.26 -23.84 -30.92
C GLY A 206 5.90 -25.06 -30.26
N ASP A 207 6.56 -25.89 -31.06
CA ASP A 207 7.26 -27.11 -30.60
C ASP A 207 8.73 -26.84 -30.25
N HIS A 208 9.12 -25.57 -30.04
CA HIS A 208 10.51 -25.22 -29.74
C HIS A 208 10.93 -25.78 -28.37
N PRO A 209 12.11 -26.42 -28.25
CA PRO A 209 12.59 -26.94 -26.98
C PRO A 209 12.86 -25.82 -25.95
N PRO A 210 12.85 -26.14 -24.64
CA PRO A 210 13.12 -25.16 -23.59
C PRO A 210 14.47 -24.46 -23.72
N ILE A 211 14.50 -23.15 -23.46
CA ILE A 211 15.73 -22.37 -23.42
C ILE A 211 16.18 -22.21 -21.97
N LYS A 212 17.37 -22.72 -21.66
CA LYS A 212 18.06 -22.54 -20.39
C LYS A 212 19.26 -21.60 -20.55
N GLN A 213 19.19 -20.44 -19.93
CA GLN A 213 20.29 -19.47 -19.90
C GLN A 213 20.96 -19.48 -18.53
N TYR A 214 22.27 -19.31 -18.50
CA TYR A 214 23.01 -19.20 -17.24
C TYR A 214 22.73 -17.86 -16.54
N PRO A 215 22.64 -17.83 -15.19
CA PRO A 215 22.50 -16.60 -14.44
C PRO A 215 23.69 -15.68 -14.68
N ARG A 216 23.43 -14.37 -14.79
CA ARG A 216 24.48 -13.35 -14.85
C ARG A 216 25.11 -13.19 -13.47
N ARG A 217 26.43 -12.99 -13.42
CA ARG A 217 27.12 -12.68 -12.16
C ARG A 217 26.68 -11.31 -11.66
N LEU A 218 26.01 -11.28 -10.52
CA LEU A 218 25.66 -10.05 -9.82
C LEU A 218 26.75 -9.68 -8.80
N PRO A 219 27.13 -8.39 -8.69
CA PRO A 219 27.91 -7.88 -7.56
C PRO A 219 27.21 -8.16 -6.23
N LEU A 220 27.96 -8.32 -5.13
CA LEU A 220 27.40 -8.72 -3.83
C LEU A 220 26.26 -7.81 -3.36
N ALA A 221 26.44 -6.49 -3.43
CA ALA A 221 25.41 -5.51 -3.07
C ALA A 221 24.11 -5.63 -3.90
N ARG A 222 24.19 -6.13 -5.13
CA ARG A 222 23.01 -6.36 -5.99
C ARG A 222 22.37 -7.73 -5.76
N LYS A 223 23.06 -8.66 -5.12
CA LYS A 223 22.50 -9.98 -4.79
C LYS A 223 21.50 -9.88 -3.65
N GLU A 224 21.88 -9.22 -2.56
CA GLU A 224 20.97 -8.98 -1.42
C GLU A 224 19.72 -8.21 -1.87
N GLU A 225 19.90 -7.21 -2.72
CA GLU A 225 18.78 -6.47 -3.32
C GLU A 225 17.89 -7.35 -4.22
N ALA A 226 18.49 -8.25 -5.03
CA ALA A 226 17.71 -9.20 -5.84
C ALA A 226 16.92 -10.18 -4.97
N GLU A 227 17.52 -10.68 -3.89
CA GLU A 227 16.90 -11.63 -2.96
C GLU A 227 15.73 -11.00 -2.22
N HIS A 228 15.88 -9.76 -1.76
CA HIS A 228 14.78 -8.99 -1.16
C HIS A 228 13.62 -8.82 -2.14
N LEU A 229 13.89 -8.41 -3.38
CA LEU A 229 12.85 -8.23 -4.41
C LEU A 229 12.16 -9.56 -4.78
N VAL A 230 12.90 -10.67 -4.81
CA VAL A 230 12.33 -12.01 -5.01
C VAL A 230 11.42 -12.37 -3.85
N GLN A 231 11.86 -12.20 -2.60
CA GLN A 231 11.05 -12.51 -1.44
C GLN A 231 9.76 -11.68 -1.40
N GLU A 232 9.84 -10.38 -1.70
CA GLU A 232 8.67 -9.51 -1.83
C GLU A 232 7.70 -10.01 -2.90
N MET A 233 8.20 -10.42 -4.07
CA MET A 233 7.36 -10.98 -5.13
C MET A 233 6.74 -12.33 -4.75
N VAL A 234 7.42 -13.16 -3.94
CA VAL A 234 6.89 -14.42 -3.40
C VAL A 234 5.77 -14.13 -2.41
N ASP A 235 6.01 -13.24 -1.45
CA ASP A 235 5.05 -12.88 -0.40
C ASP A 235 3.78 -12.25 -1.01
N ASN A 236 3.93 -11.48 -2.09
CA ASN A 236 2.83 -10.88 -2.84
C ASN A 236 2.19 -11.82 -3.89
N GLY A 237 2.63 -13.08 -3.97
CA GLY A 237 2.09 -14.08 -4.89
C GLY A 237 2.25 -13.74 -6.38
N ILE A 238 3.23 -12.91 -6.72
CA ILE A 238 3.61 -12.52 -8.10
C ILE A 238 4.38 -13.66 -8.77
N ILE A 239 5.24 -14.34 -8.00
CA ILE A 239 6.06 -15.47 -8.45
C ILE A 239 5.89 -16.69 -7.54
N GLU A 240 6.32 -17.84 -8.02
CA GLU A 240 6.38 -19.11 -7.29
C GLU A 240 7.66 -19.88 -7.67
N GLU A 241 8.07 -20.84 -6.84
CA GLU A 241 9.18 -21.74 -7.20
C GLU A 241 8.85 -22.51 -8.47
N SER A 242 9.86 -22.66 -9.34
CA SER A 242 9.73 -23.41 -10.58
C SER A 242 10.65 -24.62 -10.58
N SER A 243 10.14 -25.72 -11.14
CA SER A 243 10.90 -26.92 -11.49
C SER A 243 11.00 -27.12 -13.00
N GLY A 244 10.63 -26.10 -13.79
CA GLY A 244 10.56 -26.17 -15.24
C GLY A 244 11.94 -26.18 -15.92
N PRO A 245 12.01 -26.62 -17.19
CA PRO A 245 13.25 -26.72 -17.95
C PRO A 245 13.75 -25.37 -18.51
N TRP A 246 12.97 -24.30 -18.38
CA TRP A 246 13.29 -22.96 -18.86
C TRP A 246 14.06 -22.15 -17.82
N ALA A 247 14.93 -21.25 -18.28
CA ALA A 247 15.55 -20.26 -17.40
C ALA A 247 16.02 -19.03 -18.16
N SER A 248 15.61 -17.85 -17.71
CA SER A 248 16.09 -16.55 -18.19
C SER A 248 16.88 -15.82 -17.10
N PRO A 249 17.95 -15.08 -17.44
CA PRO A 249 18.73 -14.35 -16.45
C PRO A 249 18.04 -13.04 -16.07
N ILE A 250 18.26 -12.59 -14.84
CA ILE A 250 17.75 -11.30 -14.36
C ILE A 250 18.71 -10.15 -14.68
N VAL A 251 18.15 -8.94 -14.75
CA VAL A 251 18.87 -7.67 -14.92
C VAL A 251 18.26 -6.67 -13.95
N LEU A 252 19.08 -6.09 -13.07
CA LEU A 252 18.65 -5.02 -12.17
C LEU A 252 19.05 -3.66 -12.75
N VAL A 253 18.09 -2.76 -12.84
CA VAL A 253 18.27 -1.39 -13.37
C VAL A 253 17.82 -0.38 -12.34
N LYS A 254 18.62 0.66 -12.06
CA LYS A 254 18.21 1.76 -11.18
C LYS A 254 17.25 2.69 -11.92
N LYS A 255 16.12 3.00 -11.31
CA LYS A 255 15.19 4.03 -11.76
C LYS A 255 15.74 5.42 -11.41
N LYS A 256 15.12 6.45 -12.00
CA LYS A 256 15.46 7.86 -11.73
C LYS A 256 15.24 8.24 -10.25
N ASP A 257 14.29 7.60 -9.59
CA ASP A 257 13.98 7.79 -8.17
C ASP A 257 14.94 7.02 -7.23
N GLY A 258 15.96 6.34 -7.76
CA GLY A 258 16.92 5.54 -6.99
C GLY A 258 16.46 4.11 -6.68
N SER A 259 15.17 3.79 -6.85
CA SER A 259 14.65 2.44 -6.65
C SER A 259 15.15 1.47 -7.73
N THR A 260 15.15 0.17 -7.45
CA THR A 260 15.58 -0.85 -8.42
C THR A 260 14.40 -1.45 -9.16
N ARG A 261 14.56 -1.57 -10.48
CA ARG A 261 13.65 -2.30 -11.36
C ARG A 261 14.22 -3.70 -11.59
N PHE A 262 13.44 -4.69 -11.17
CA PHE A 262 13.69 -6.10 -11.45
C PHE A 262 13.25 -6.42 -12.88
N CYS A 263 14.18 -6.69 -13.78
CA CYS A 263 13.90 -7.09 -15.15
C CYS A 263 14.36 -8.54 -15.39
N VAL A 264 13.62 -9.26 -16.23
CA VAL A 264 14.06 -10.57 -16.75
C VAL A 264 14.38 -10.42 -18.23
N ASP A 265 15.51 -10.98 -18.66
CA ASP A 265 15.97 -10.89 -20.04
C ASP A 265 15.31 -11.97 -20.91
N TYR A 266 14.08 -11.69 -21.35
CA TYR A 266 13.30 -12.56 -22.21
C TYR A 266 13.66 -12.47 -23.69
N ARG A 267 14.78 -11.86 -24.10
CA ARG A 267 15.09 -11.68 -25.53
C ARG A 267 15.07 -13.00 -26.32
N LYS A 268 15.73 -14.05 -25.80
CA LYS A 268 15.72 -15.38 -26.44
C LYS A 268 14.32 -16.03 -26.46
N LEU A 269 13.56 -15.89 -25.38
CA LEU A 269 12.17 -16.38 -25.35
C LEU A 269 11.32 -15.64 -26.38
N ASN A 270 11.49 -14.33 -26.49
CA ASN A 270 10.76 -13.49 -27.42
C ASN A 270 11.08 -13.84 -28.88
N GLU A 271 12.31 -14.19 -29.22
CA GLU A 271 12.71 -14.58 -30.58
C GLU A 271 11.93 -15.80 -31.09
N ILE A 272 11.65 -16.77 -30.22
CA ILE A 272 10.94 -18.01 -30.57
C ILE A 272 9.42 -17.93 -30.35
N THR A 273 8.94 -16.91 -29.64
CA THR A 273 7.52 -16.72 -29.39
C THR A 273 6.83 -16.20 -30.64
N LYS A 274 5.76 -16.88 -31.07
CA LYS A 274 4.92 -16.43 -32.19
C LYS A 274 4.37 -15.04 -31.89
N LYS A 275 4.73 -14.07 -32.73
CA LYS A 275 4.40 -12.67 -32.53
C LYS A 275 2.91 -12.42 -32.69
N ASP A 276 2.34 -11.72 -31.73
CA ASP A 276 0.98 -11.25 -31.80
C ASP A 276 0.90 -10.09 -32.80
N SER A 277 -0.03 -10.18 -33.75
CA SER A 277 -0.24 -9.14 -34.77
C SER A 277 -1.34 -8.15 -34.37
N TYR A 278 -1.78 -8.17 -33.11
CA TYR A 278 -2.77 -7.23 -32.63
C TYR A 278 -2.33 -5.78 -32.90
N PRO A 279 -3.14 -4.97 -33.59
CA PRO A 279 -2.78 -3.60 -33.88
C PRO A 279 -2.82 -2.81 -32.57
N LEU A 280 -1.74 -2.08 -32.28
CA LEU A 280 -1.80 -1.04 -31.26
C LEU A 280 -2.49 0.20 -31.87
N PRO A 281 -3.33 0.92 -31.11
CA PRO A 281 -3.96 2.15 -31.58
C PRO A 281 -2.91 3.14 -32.07
N ARG A 282 -3.20 3.82 -33.20
CA ARG A 282 -2.34 4.93 -33.64
C ARG A 282 -2.63 6.15 -32.78
N ILE A 283 -1.58 6.69 -32.18
CA ILE A 283 -1.64 7.82 -31.25
C ILE A 283 -2.37 9.03 -31.88
N ASP A 284 -2.10 9.35 -33.15
CA ASP A 284 -2.74 10.49 -33.83
C ASP A 284 -4.28 10.37 -33.90
N GLY A 285 -4.78 9.18 -34.24
CA GLY A 285 -6.23 8.94 -34.34
C GLY A 285 -6.92 8.96 -32.98
N THR A 286 -6.20 8.55 -31.94
CA THR A 286 -6.65 8.66 -30.54
C THR A 286 -6.75 10.13 -30.14
N LEU A 287 -5.76 10.96 -30.47
CA LEU A 287 -5.72 12.36 -30.02
C LEU A 287 -6.76 13.27 -30.69
N ASP A 288 -7.12 13.04 -31.96
CA ASP A 288 -8.14 13.85 -32.65
C ASP A 288 -9.52 13.74 -32.00
N ALA A 289 -9.82 12.60 -31.37
CA ALA A 289 -11.08 12.38 -30.67
C ALA A 289 -11.23 13.22 -29.38
N LEU A 290 -10.15 13.83 -28.90
CA LEU A 290 -10.13 14.63 -27.67
C LEU A 290 -10.55 16.09 -27.89
N ASN A 291 -10.68 16.52 -29.15
CA ASN A 291 -10.97 17.90 -29.48
C ASN A 291 -12.36 18.33 -28.95
N GLY A 292 -12.46 19.54 -28.40
CA GLY A 292 -13.69 20.10 -27.83
C GLY A 292 -14.02 19.68 -26.40
N SER A 293 -13.18 18.85 -25.77
CA SER A 293 -13.29 18.56 -24.34
C SER A 293 -12.64 19.65 -23.48
N GLN A 294 -13.18 19.90 -22.30
CA GLN A 294 -12.68 20.94 -21.37
C GLN A 294 -12.14 20.37 -20.07
N TRP A 295 -12.44 19.11 -19.78
CA TRP A 295 -12.03 18.42 -18.57
C TRP A 295 -11.36 17.11 -18.96
N PHE A 296 -10.25 16.83 -18.31
CA PHE A 296 -9.40 15.67 -18.57
C PHE A 296 -9.05 14.96 -17.27
N MET A 297 -8.94 13.64 -17.34
CA MET A 297 -8.38 12.82 -16.27
C MET A 297 -7.49 11.75 -16.86
N THR A 298 -6.41 11.44 -16.18
CA THR A 298 -5.57 10.30 -16.50
C THR A 298 -5.60 9.31 -15.35
N LEU A 299 -5.87 8.05 -15.68
CA LEU A 299 -5.86 6.93 -14.74
C LEU A 299 -4.69 6.01 -15.09
N ASP A 300 -3.92 5.63 -14.07
CA ASP A 300 -2.80 4.68 -14.16
C ASP A 300 -3.15 3.42 -13.37
N LEU A 301 -3.01 2.26 -14.01
CA LEU A 301 -3.23 0.97 -13.36
C LEU A 301 -2.04 0.59 -12.47
N LYS A 302 -2.35 0.07 -11.27
CA LYS A 302 -1.33 -0.40 -10.33
C LYS A 302 -0.58 -1.60 -10.90
N SER A 303 0.64 -1.41 -11.38
CA SER A 303 1.45 -2.48 -11.97
C SER A 303 0.64 -3.27 -13.02
N GLY A 304 0.04 -2.57 -14.01
CA GLY A 304 -0.97 -3.09 -14.93
C GLY A 304 -0.73 -4.53 -15.40
N TYR A 305 0.45 -4.84 -15.95
CA TYR A 305 0.78 -6.19 -16.41
C TYR A 305 0.68 -7.27 -15.32
N TRP A 306 1.06 -6.97 -14.08
CA TRP A 306 0.96 -7.93 -12.98
C TRP A 306 -0.48 -8.24 -12.57
N GLN A 307 -1.46 -7.49 -13.08
CA GLN A 307 -2.88 -7.81 -12.85
C GLN A 307 -3.39 -8.89 -13.82
N VAL A 308 -2.67 -9.21 -14.88
CA VAL A 308 -3.03 -10.27 -15.84
C VAL A 308 -2.29 -11.54 -15.49
N GLU A 309 -3.01 -12.64 -15.29
CA GLU A 309 -2.36 -13.92 -14.98
C GLU A 309 -1.68 -14.52 -16.22
N VAL A 310 -0.56 -15.22 -16.00
CA VAL A 310 0.00 -16.11 -17.02
C VAL A 310 -0.73 -17.43 -16.92
N ARG A 311 -1.18 -17.92 -18.07
CA ARG A 311 -1.80 -19.23 -18.20
C ARG A 311 -0.92 -20.30 -17.53
N PRO A 312 -1.45 -21.17 -16.65
CA PRO A 312 -0.64 -22.12 -15.87
C PRO A 312 0.38 -22.93 -16.69
N GLU A 313 -0.02 -23.38 -17.88
CA GLU A 313 0.80 -24.17 -18.80
C GLU A 313 1.96 -23.38 -19.44
N ASP A 314 1.88 -22.05 -19.42
CA ASP A 314 2.90 -21.16 -19.96
C ASP A 314 3.81 -20.55 -18.87
N ARG A 315 3.51 -20.76 -17.58
CA ARG A 315 4.27 -20.15 -16.47
C ARG A 315 5.73 -20.55 -16.49
N GLU A 316 6.04 -21.82 -16.77
CA GLU A 316 7.43 -22.28 -16.83
C GLU A 316 8.27 -21.48 -17.82
N LYS A 317 7.69 -20.98 -18.93
CA LYS A 317 8.42 -20.18 -19.93
C LYS A 317 8.89 -18.84 -19.37
N THR A 318 8.22 -18.35 -18.33
CA THR A 318 8.62 -17.13 -17.59
C THR A 318 9.68 -17.40 -16.52
N ALA A 319 10.20 -18.64 -16.44
CA ALA A 319 11.15 -18.98 -15.40
C ALA A 319 12.44 -18.15 -15.49
N PHE A 320 12.90 -17.68 -14.34
CA PHE A 320 14.12 -16.92 -14.18
C PHE A 320 14.95 -17.41 -12.99
N THR A 321 16.25 -17.11 -13.02
CA THR A 321 17.17 -17.50 -11.96
C THR A 321 18.01 -16.32 -11.46
N THR A 322 18.18 -16.28 -10.13
CA THR A 322 19.06 -15.35 -9.41
C THR A 322 20.37 -16.02 -8.96
N GLY A 323 20.58 -17.29 -9.31
CA GLY A 323 21.71 -18.11 -8.87
C GLY A 323 21.46 -18.90 -7.58
N GLN A 324 20.47 -18.52 -6.76
CA GLN A 324 20.09 -19.24 -5.55
C GLN A 324 18.86 -20.14 -5.72
N GLY A 325 18.08 -19.91 -6.77
CA GLY A 325 16.87 -20.67 -7.06
C GLY A 325 16.36 -20.44 -8.48
N LEU A 326 15.31 -21.17 -8.83
CA LEU A 326 14.54 -21.02 -10.06
C LEU A 326 13.10 -20.64 -9.70
N TRP A 327 12.64 -19.55 -10.27
CA TRP A 327 11.34 -18.95 -9.98
C TRP A 327 10.58 -18.74 -11.28
N GLN A 328 9.26 -18.79 -11.25
CA GLN A 328 8.39 -18.47 -12.39
C GLN A 328 7.31 -17.48 -12.00
N PHE A 329 6.84 -16.68 -12.95
CA PHE A 329 5.77 -15.73 -12.70
C PHE A 329 4.39 -16.39 -12.80
N LYS A 330 3.52 -16.02 -11.87
CA LYS A 330 2.08 -16.34 -11.91
C LYS A 330 1.29 -15.30 -12.71
N VAL A 331 1.86 -14.10 -12.84
CA VAL A 331 1.29 -12.94 -13.54
C VAL A 331 2.17 -12.51 -14.69
N MET A 332 1.67 -11.71 -15.61
CA MET A 332 2.39 -11.33 -16.82
C MET A 332 3.59 -10.44 -16.47
N PRO A 333 4.83 -10.91 -16.62
CA PRO A 333 6.00 -10.10 -16.31
C PRO A 333 6.29 -9.09 -17.42
N PHE A 334 7.00 -8.02 -17.06
CA PHE A 334 7.57 -7.10 -18.03
C PHE A 334 8.60 -7.80 -18.92
N GLY A 335 8.72 -7.34 -20.17
CA GLY A 335 9.73 -7.80 -21.12
C GLY A 335 9.28 -8.90 -22.09
N LEU A 336 8.08 -9.47 -21.91
CA LEU A 336 7.48 -10.38 -22.90
C LEU A 336 6.99 -9.61 -24.14
N CYS A 337 7.28 -10.13 -25.32
CA CYS A 337 6.99 -9.43 -26.58
C CYS A 337 5.49 -9.26 -26.88
N ASN A 338 4.64 -10.17 -26.41
CA ASN A 338 3.19 -10.11 -26.63
C ASN A 338 2.42 -9.53 -25.43
N ALA A 339 3.11 -9.07 -24.37
CA ALA A 339 2.45 -8.48 -23.22
C ALA A 339 1.64 -7.22 -23.59
N PRO A 340 2.17 -6.25 -24.38
CA PRO A 340 1.40 -5.08 -24.80
C PRO A 340 0.14 -5.45 -25.58
N ALA A 341 0.23 -6.37 -26.54
CA ALA A 341 -0.92 -6.83 -27.34
C ALA A 341 -2.00 -7.52 -26.48
N THR A 342 -1.57 -8.30 -25.48
CA THR A 342 -2.50 -8.94 -24.54
C THR A 342 -3.23 -7.90 -23.70
N PHE A 343 -2.49 -6.89 -23.22
CA PHE A 343 -3.04 -5.84 -22.38
C PHE A 343 -3.97 -4.90 -23.15
N GLU A 344 -3.61 -4.53 -24.37
CA GLU A 344 -4.47 -3.69 -25.22
C GLU A 344 -5.83 -4.35 -25.47
N ARG A 345 -5.84 -5.64 -25.87
CA ARG A 345 -7.07 -6.41 -26.03
C ARG A 345 -7.92 -6.46 -24.77
N LEU A 346 -7.27 -6.60 -23.62
CA LEU A 346 -7.96 -6.60 -22.34
C LEU A 346 -8.67 -5.26 -22.15
N MET A 347 -7.94 -4.15 -22.29
CA MET A 347 -8.48 -2.83 -22.05
C MET A 347 -9.58 -2.44 -23.02
N GLU A 348 -9.45 -2.75 -24.31
CA GLU A 348 -10.52 -2.56 -25.28
C GLU A 348 -11.76 -3.43 -24.97
N THR A 349 -11.56 -4.61 -24.39
CA THR A 349 -12.68 -5.47 -23.95
C THR A 349 -13.35 -4.92 -22.71
N VAL A 350 -12.59 -4.44 -21.73
CA VAL A 350 -13.09 -3.84 -20.48
C VAL A 350 -13.89 -2.58 -20.77
N LEU A 351 -13.36 -1.71 -21.64
CA LEU A 351 -13.97 -0.41 -21.97
C LEU A 351 -14.91 -0.48 -23.18
N ARG A 352 -15.20 -1.68 -23.67
CA ARG A 352 -16.05 -1.89 -24.85
C ARG A 352 -17.41 -1.20 -24.69
N GLY A 353 -17.81 -0.49 -25.74
CA GLY A 353 -19.08 0.23 -25.79
C GLY A 353 -19.06 1.62 -25.15
N LEU A 354 -17.92 2.07 -24.60
CA LEU A 354 -17.70 3.49 -24.32
C LEU A 354 -17.20 4.16 -25.61
N SER A 355 -17.76 5.32 -25.96
CA SER A 355 -17.31 6.07 -27.13
C SER A 355 -15.99 6.78 -26.84
N SER A 356 -15.29 7.19 -27.89
CA SER A 356 -14.08 8.02 -27.79
C SER A 356 -14.34 9.40 -27.16
N GLU A 357 -15.61 9.83 -27.09
CA GLU A 357 -16.04 11.04 -26.36
C GLU A 357 -16.10 10.82 -24.83
N VAL A 358 -16.01 9.57 -24.35
CA VAL A 358 -16.02 9.22 -22.92
C VAL A 358 -14.60 8.99 -22.43
N CYS A 359 -13.88 8.09 -23.09
CA CYS A 359 -12.52 7.74 -22.73
C CYS A 359 -11.74 7.17 -23.90
N LEU A 360 -10.42 7.26 -23.80
CA LEU A 360 -9.48 6.58 -24.68
C LEU A 360 -8.51 5.77 -23.84
N VAL A 361 -8.02 4.70 -24.44
CA VAL A 361 -7.04 3.81 -23.80
C VAL A 361 -5.87 3.59 -24.74
N TYR A 362 -4.70 3.51 -24.13
CA TYR A 362 -3.48 3.09 -24.78
C TYR A 362 -2.68 2.31 -23.75
N LEU A 363 -2.64 0.98 -23.89
CA LEU A 363 -2.06 0.06 -22.91
C LEU A 363 -2.60 0.35 -21.49
N ASP A 364 -1.70 0.69 -20.56
CA ASP A 364 -2.01 0.89 -19.14
C ASP A 364 -2.57 2.31 -18.86
N ASP A 365 -2.49 3.23 -19.82
CA ASP A 365 -2.84 4.64 -19.66
C ASP A 365 -4.26 4.92 -20.20
N ILE A 366 -5.18 5.28 -19.29
CA ILE A 366 -6.55 5.64 -19.65
C ILE A 366 -6.72 7.15 -19.51
N ILE A 367 -7.23 7.81 -20.54
CA ILE A 367 -7.68 9.20 -20.46
C ILE A 367 -9.21 9.26 -20.53
N ILE A 368 -9.82 9.98 -19.60
CA ILE A 368 -11.25 10.25 -19.58
C ILE A 368 -11.45 11.71 -19.91
N VAL A 369 -12.48 12.00 -20.70
CA VAL A 369 -12.79 13.36 -21.16
C VAL A 369 -14.26 13.73 -20.95
N GLY A 370 -14.51 15.03 -20.96
CA GLY A 370 -15.85 15.60 -20.86
C GLY A 370 -15.87 17.09 -21.20
N ARG A 371 -16.99 17.56 -21.72
CA ARG A 371 -17.21 18.98 -22.07
C ARG A 371 -17.64 19.78 -20.85
N THR A 372 -18.48 19.20 -20.00
CA THR A 372 -18.85 19.77 -18.70
C THR A 372 -18.34 18.92 -17.53
N PHE A 373 -18.40 19.47 -16.32
CA PHE A 373 -18.00 18.75 -15.11
C PHE A 373 -18.92 17.53 -14.86
N GLU A 374 -20.22 17.70 -15.04
CA GLU A 374 -21.25 16.68 -14.78
C GLU A 374 -21.11 15.51 -15.77
N GLU A 375 -20.88 15.82 -17.05
CA GLU A 375 -20.59 14.83 -18.07
C GLU A 375 -19.32 14.06 -17.72
N HIS A 376 -18.25 14.77 -17.34
CA HIS A 376 -16.99 14.15 -16.98
C HIS A 376 -17.11 13.23 -15.75
N LEU A 377 -17.84 13.67 -14.71
CA LEU A 377 -18.10 12.85 -13.52
C LEU A 377 -18.92 11.60 -13.87
N SER A 378 -19.90 11.72 -14.77
CA SER A 378 -20.66 10.58 -15.29
C SER A 378 -19.77 9.60 -16.07
N ASN A 379 -18.89 10.12 -16.92
CA ASN A 379 -17.92 9.34 -17.69
C ASN A 379 -16.94 8.60 -16.77
N LEU A 380 -16.43 9.27 -15.73
CA LEU A 380 -15.59 8.65 -14.71
C LEU A 380 -16.28 7.46 -14.03
N ARG A 381 -17.54 7.63 -13.61
CA ARG A 381 -18.34 6.55 -13.00
C ARG A 381 -18.48 5.35 -13.94
N LYS A 382 -18.76 5.57 -15.23
CA LYS A 382 -18.86 4.48 -16.22
C LYS A 382 -17.55 3.71 -16.32
N VAL A 383 -16.42 4.41 -16.41
CA VAL A 383 -15.10 3.79 -16.50
C VAL A 383 -14.76 3.03 -15.21
N PHE A 384 -14.99 3.62 -14.04
CA PHE A 384 -14.78 2.94 -12.75
C PHE A 384 -15.58 1.65 -12.63
N GLN A 385 -16.85 1.65 -13.04
CA GLN A 385 -17.66 0.44 -13.05
C GLN A 385 -17.06 -0.65 -13.95
N ARG A 386 -16.55 -0.29 -15.14
CA ARG A 386 -15.89 -1.25 -16.04
C ARG A 386 -14.64 -1.85 -15.42
N LEU A 387 -13.77 -1.01 -14.86
CA LEU A 387 -12.52 -1.45 -14.22
C LEU A 387 -12.79 -2.33 -12.99
N GLN A 388 -13.78 -1.96 -12.16
CA GLN A 388 -14.17 -2.72 -10.98
C GLN A 388 -14.71 -4.11 -11.37
N ASN A 389 -15.58 -4.18 -12.39
CA ASN A 389 -16.11 -5.45 -12.88
C ASN A 389 -15.02 -6.40 -13.44
N ALA A 390 -13.95 -5.82 -14.00
CA ALA A 390 -12.79 -6.54 -14.48
C ALA A 390 -11.77 -6.89 -13.38
N ASN A 391 -12.05 -6.52 -12.13
CA ASN A 391 -11.18 -6.66 -10.97
C ASN A 391 -9.78 -6.03 -11.17
N LEU A 392 -9.75 -4.88 -11.86
CA LEU A 392 -8.53 -4.09 -12.04
C LEU A 392 -8.35 -3.10 -10.89
N LYS A 393 -7.11 -2.73 -10.58
CA LYS A 393 -6.73 -1.78 -9.53
C LYS A 393 -6.00 -0.57 -10.10
N LEU A 394 -6.35 0.61 -9.61
CA LEU A 394 -5.71 1.88 -9.95
C LEU A 394 -4.60 2.25 -8.97
N SER A 395 -3.60 3.00 -9.43
CA SER A 395 -2.58 3.62 -8.59
C SER A 395 -3.02 5.03 -8.18
N PRO A 396 -3.41 5.28 -6.92
CA PRO A 396 -3.94 6.58 -6.49
C PRO A 396 -2.97 7.74 -6.77
N LYS A 397 -1.69 7.53 -6.40
CA LYS A 397 -0.63 8.55 -6.49
C LYS A 397 -0.34 9.02 -7.91
N LYS A 398 -0.59 8.18 -8.91
CA LYS A 398 -0.29 8.45 -10.31
C LYS A 398 -1.49 8.91 -11.12
N CYS A 399 -2.70 8.65 -10.64
CA CYS A 399 -3.90 9.18 -11.27
C CYS A 399 -3.93 10.72 -11.14
N ARG A 400 -4.53 11.39 -12.12
CA ARG A 400 -4.75 12.84 -12.14
C ARG A 400 -6.22 13.11 -12.42
N PHE A 401 -6.89 13.78 -11.48
CA PHE A 401 -8.32 14.00 -11.51
C PHE A 401 -8.67 15.45 -11.87
N PHE A 402 -9.73 15.63 -12.67
CA PHE A 402 -10.36 16.91 -13.01
C PHE A 402 -9.37 18.03 -13.39
N GLN A 403 -8.52 17.77 -14.38
CA GLN A 403 -7.56 18.74 -14.89
C GLN A 403 -8.11 19.48 -16.11
N LYS A 404 -7.64 20.72 -16.32
CA LYS A 404 -7.90 21.50 -17.53
C LYS A 404 -6.87 21.24 -18.64
N GLU A 405 -5.69 20.79 -18.23
CA GLU A 405 -4.59 20.43 -19.11
C GLU A 405 -3.90 19.19 -18.54
N VAL A 406 -3.57 18.22 -19.40
CA VAL A 406 -2.85 17.00 -19.00
C VAL A 406 -1.80 16.60 -20.04
N THR A 407 -0.73 15.98 -19.59
CA THR A 407 0.20 15.27 -20.46
C THR A 407 -0.27 13.83 -20.65
N TYR A 408 -0.47 13.40 -21.89
CA TYR A 408 -0.85 12.04 -22.26
C TYR A 408 -0.14 11.64 -23.55
N LEU A 409 0.46 10.45 -23.59
CA LEU A 409 1.21 9.92 -24.74
C LEU A 409 2.24 10.90 -25.35
N GLY A 410 2.89 11.71 -24.51
CA GLY A 410 3.92 12.67 -24.94
C GLY A 410 3.38 13.93 -25.62
N HIS A 411 2.09 14.22 -25.45
CA HIS A 411 1.43 15.46 -25.87
C HIS A 411 0.74 16.12 -24.69
N VAL A 412 0.57 17.44 -24.77
CA VAL A 412 -0.21 18.23 -23.84
C VAL A 412 -1.60 18.42 -24.44
N ILE A 413 -2.62 18.05 -23.70
CA ILE A 413 -4.03 18.13 -24.14
C ILE A 413 -4.75 19.13 -23.26
N SER A 414 -5.43 20.08 -23.90
CA SER A 414 -6.27 21.07 -23.22
C SER A 414 -7.50 21.41 -24.08
N ALA A 415 -8.32 22.35 -23.60
CA ALA A 415 -9.47 22.85 -24.34
C ALA A 415 -9.11 23.52 -25.69
N GLU A 416 -7.86 23.97 -25.85
CA GLU A 416 -7.36 24.55 -27.11
C GLU A 416 -6.96 23.47 -28.13
N GLY A 417 -7.01 22.20 -27.74
CA GLY A 417 -6.63 21.05 -28.55
C GLY A 417 -5.33 20.41 -28.06
N VAL A 418 -4.62 19.77 -28.98
CA VAL A 418 -3.44 18.95 -28.70
C VAL A 418 -2.19 19.73 -29.09
N LYS A 419 -1.22 19.81 -28.18
CA LYS A 419 0.08 20.46 -28.37
C LYS A 419 1.21 19.48 -28.10
N THR A 420 2.39 19.75 -28.65
CA THR A 420 3.60 19.00 -28.33
C THR A 420 4.09 19.31 -26.93
N ASP A 421 4.54 18.28 -26.20
CA ASP A 421 5.10 18.43 -24.86
C ASP A 421 6.36 19.34 -24.89
N PRO A 422 6.40 20.44 -24.11
CA PRO A 422 7.53 21.37 -24.11
C PRO A 422 8.87 20.73 -23.72
N GLY A 423 8.85 19.72 -22.85
CA GLY A 423 10.04 18.95 -22.50
C GLY A 423 10.57 18.11 -23.65
N LYS A 424 9.67 17.60 -24.51
CA LYS A 424 10.04 16.90 -25.75
C LYS A 424 10.57 17.85 -26.82
N ILE A 425 9.97 19.04 -26.95
CA ILE A 425 10.51 20.12 -27.80
C ILE A 425 11.93 20.46 -27.35
N LYS A 426 12.11 20.70 -26.05
CA LYS A 426 13.43 21.01 -25.47
C LYS A 426 14.44 19.89 -25.73
N ALA A 427 14.05 18.63 -25.60
CA ALA A 427 14.92 17.50 -25.90
C ALA A 427 15.37 17.46 -27.37
N VAL A 428 14.55 17.94 -28.32
CA VAL A 428 14.93 18.09 -29.73
C VAL A 428 15.87 19.26 -29.93
N VAL A 429 15.58 20.41 -29.31
CA VAL A 429 16.43 21.62 -29.38
C VAL A 429 17.82 21.36 -28.82
N ASP A 430 17.89 20.66 -27.69
CA ASP A 430 19.12 20.32 -26.99
C ASP A 430 19.78 19.04 -27.55
N TRP A 431 19.22 18.43 -28.61
CA TRP A 431 19.70 17.15 -29.13
C TRP A 431 21.10 17.31 -29.74
N PRO A 432 22.09 16.51 -29.30
CA PRO A 432 23.46 16.61 -29.82
C PRO A 432 23.49 16.21 -31.30
N ARG A 433 24.37 16.86 -32.08
CA ARG A 433 24.53 16.53 -33.50
C ARG A 433 24.81 15.02 -33.65
N PRO A 434 23.98 14.26 -34.39
CA PRO A 434 24.19 12.83 -34.55
C PRO A 434 25.53 12.52 -35.23
N GLU A 435 26.33 11.66 -34.61
CA GLU A 435 27.64 11.24 -35.14
C GLU A 435 27.57 9.85 -35.79
N THR A 436 26.58 9.04 -35.42
CA THR A 436 26.39 7.68 -35.96
C THR A 436 25.06 7.51 -36.69
N ILE A 437 24.99 6.49 -37.55
CA ILE A 437 23.74 6.10 -38.23
C ILE A 437 22.65 5.74 -37.21
N HIS A 438 23.01 5.13 -36.08
CA HIS A 438 22.06 4.81 -35.02
C HIS A 438 21.47 6.07 -34.39
N ASP A 439 22.30 7.07 -34.11
CA ASP A 439 21.86 8.35 -33.54
C ASP A 439 20.99 9.11 -34.53
N LEU A 440 21.36 9.10 -35.81
CA LEU A 440 20.57 9.73 -36.87
C LEU A 440 19.19 9.07 -37.00
N ARG A 441 19.12 7.74 -37.02
CA ARG A 441 17.84 7.01 -37.06
C ARG A 441 16.97 7.30 -35.85
N SER A 442 17.58 7.40 -34.67
CA SER A 442 16.88 7.73 -33.41
C SER A 442 16.31 9.15 -33.46
N PHE A 443 17.10 10.13 -33.91
CA PHE A 443 16.66 11.50 -34.09
C PHE A 443 15.52 11.61 -35.11
N LEU A 444 15.68 11.00 -36.29
CA LEU A 444 14.64 11.00 -37.33
C LEU A 444 13.34 10.32 -36.85
N GLY A 445 13.45 9.26 -36.02
CA GLY A 445 12.29 8.63 -35.39
C GLY A 445 11.51 9.60 -34.51
N LEU A 446 12.21 10.37 -33.68
CA LEU A 446 11.60 11.41 -32.83
C LEU A 446 10.95 12.53 -33.67
N CYS A 447 11.64 13.03 -34.69
CA CYS A 447 11.07 14.04 -35.59
C CYS A 447 9.84 13.51 -36.34
N THR A 448 9.85 12.24 -36.74
CA THR A 448 8.72 11.61 -37.43
C THR A 448 7.50 11.52 -36.52
N TYR A 449 7.70 11.23 -35.24
CA TYR A 449 6.62 11.16 -34.24
C TYR A 449 5.89 12.50 -34.10
N TYR A 450 6.62 13.62 -34.14
CA TYR A 450 6.05 14.96 -34.00
C TYR A 450 5.78 15.68 -35.32
N ARG A 451 5.98 15.02 -36.48
CA ARG A 451 5.95 15.62 -37.83
C ARG A 451 4.70 16.45 -38.16
N ARG A 452 3.57 16.16 -37.50
CA ARG A 452 2.29 16.85 -37.70
C ARG A 452 2.28 18.28 -37.12
N PHE A 453 3.11 18.54 -36.12
CA PHE A 453 3.25 19.83 -35.44
C PHE A 453 4.53 20.52 -35.94
#